data_AF-A0A1W0D7Y4-F1
#
_entry.id   AF-A0A1W0D7Y4-F1
#
_cell.length_a   1.000
_cell.length_b   1.000
_cell.length_c   1.000
_cell.angle_alpha   90.00
_cell.angle_beta   90.00
_cell.angle_gamma   90.00
#
_symmetry.space_group_name_H-M   'P 1'
#
loop_
_entity.id
_entity.type
_entity.pdbx_description
1 polymer ?
#
loop_
_entity_poly.entity_id
_entity_poly.type
_entity_poly.pdbx_seq_one_letter_code
_entity_poly.pdbx_strand_id
1 'polypeptide(L)' 'MNNLEDYKYLWDGSSPGWGLVQINADKSDELPRYAIFNAETKRALLIRDDHIYDEVKKKMIESGVRVIEF' A
#
# COMPACT_ATOMS: atom_id res chain seq x y z
N MET A 1 8.66 14.75 9.49
CA MET A 1 7.23 14.44 9.29
C MET A 1 7.08 14.13 7.82
N ASN A 2 6.69 12.90 7.48
CA ASN A 2 6.36 12.58 6.10
C ASN A 2 4.95 13.10 5.82
N ASN A 3 4.70 13.64 4.63
CA ASN A 3 3.39 14.15 4.25
C ASN A 3 2.69 13.12 3.35
N LEU A 4 1.36 13.04 3.41
CA LEU A 4 0.58 12.13 2.56
C LEU A 4 0.86 12.36 1.07
N GLU A 5 1.00 13.62 0.66
CA GLU A 5 1.27 14.00 -0.73
C GLU A 5 2.60 13.48 -1.28
N ASP A 6 3.58 13.19 -0.41
CA ASP A 6 4.86 12.60 -0.82
C ASP A 6 4.67 11.20 -1.45
N TYR A 7 3.54 10.55 -1.16
CA TYR A 7 3.21 9.20 -1.60
C TYR A 7 2.15 9.14 -2.71
N LYS A 8 1.69 10.30 -3.20
CA LYS A 8 0.59 10.38 -4.18
C LYS A 8 0.79 9.52 -5.43
N TYR A 9 2.04 9.36 -5.83
CA TYR A 9 2.46 8.53 -6.96
C TYR A 9 2.01 7.05 -6.87
N LEU A 10 1.64 6.58 -5.68
CA LEU A 10 1.17 5.22 -5.45
C LEU A 10 -0.27 4.98 -5.92
N TRP A 11 -1.07 6.03 -6.09
CA TRP A 11 -2.49 5.89 -6.44
C TRP A 11 -3.00 6.86 -7.51
N ASP A 12 -2.19 7.85 -7.95
CA ASP A 12 -2.57 8.79 -9.01
C ASP A 12 -2.24 8.29 -10.44
N GLY A 13 -1.59 7.13 -10.57
CA GLY A 13 -1.20 6.53 -11.84
C GLY A 13 0.11 7.06 -12.45
N SER A 14 0.79 8.01 -11.80
CA SER A 14 2.08 8.55 -12.28
C SER A 14 3.23 7.55 -12.16
N SER A 15 3.13 6.58 -11.24
CA SER A 15 4.08 5.48 -11.08
C SER A 15 3.34 4.14 -11.18
N PRO A 16 3.43 3.43 -12.31
CA PRO A 16 2.78 2.13 -12.46
C PRO A 16 3.49 1.04 -11.62
N GLY A 17 2.83 -0.11 -11.51
CA GLY A 17 3.39 -1.29 -10.86
C GLY A 17 3.08 -1.40 -9.36
N TRP A 18 2.78 -0.31 -8.67
CA TRP A 18 2.42 -0.32 -7.24
C TRP A 18 1.08 -1.02 -6.96
N GLY A 19 1.02 -1.71 -5.82
CA GLY A 19 -0.15 -2.43 -5.34
C GLY A 19 -0.02 -2.78 -3.86
N LEU A 20 -1.10 -3.28 -3.28
CA LEU A 20 -1.14 -3.74 -1.88
C LEU A 20 -1.02 -5.25 -1.83
N VAL A 21 -0.10 -5.80 -1.04
CA VAL A 21 0.06 -7.25 -0.82
C VAL A 21 -0.46 -7.58 0.55
N GLN A 22 -1.40 -8.50 0.68
CA GLN A 22 -1.87 -8.94 2.00
C GLN A 22 -0.81 -9.82 2.67
N ILE A 23 -0.41 -9.47 3.89
CA ILE A 23 0.66 -10.16 4.64
C ILE A 23 0.08 -11.17 5.65
N ASN A 24 -1.21 -11.05 6.01
CA ASN A 24 -1.85 -11.94 6.98
C ASN A 24 -3.02 -12.70 6.33
N ALA A 25 -2.89 -14.02 6.27
CA ALA A 25 -3.88 -14.95 5.70
C ALA A 25 -4.64 -15.77 6.75
N ASP A 26 -4.37 -15.56 8.05
CA ASP A 26 -5.14 -16.23 9.11
C ASP A 26 -6.42 -15.46 9.41
N LYS A 27 -7.56 -16.14 9.26
CA LYS A 27 -8.91 -15.61 9.50
C LYS A 27 -9.16 -15.14 10.95
N SER A 28 -8.20 -15.35 11.86
CA SER A 28 -8.28 -14.94 13.26
C SER A 28 -7.72 -13.55 13.54
N ASP A 29 -7.01 -12.93 12.60
CA ASP A 29 -6.55 -11.55 12.78
C ASP A 29 -7.71 -10.57 12.56
N GLU A 30 -7.90 -9.66 13.52
CA GLU A 30 -9.01 -8.69 13.51
C GLU A 30 -8.98 -7.74 12.31
N LEU A 31 -7.81 -7.53 11.67
CA LEU A 31 -7.65 -6.65 10.50
C LEU A 31 -6.56 -7.14 9.52
N PRO A 32 -6.83 -7.16 8.21
CA PRO A 32 -5.83 -7.55 7.21
C PRO A 32 -4.67 -6.55 7.18
N ARG A 33 -3.44 -7.06 7.32
CA ARG A 33 -2.21 -6.28 7.15
C ARG A 33 -1.81 -6.29 5.68
N TYR A 34 -1.41 -5.13 5.17
CA TYR A 34 -0.91 -4.99 3.80
C TYR A 34 0.56 -4.54 3.79
N ALA A 35 1.27 -4.88 2.72
CA ALA A 35 2.54 -4.26 2.33
C ALA A 35 2.29 -3.45 1.05
N ILE A 36 2.96 -2.32 0.92
CA ILE A 36 3.00 -1.56 -0.35
C ILE A 36 4.14 -2.14 -1.19
N PHE A 37 3.80 -2.67 -2.37
CA PHE A 37 4.74 -3.39 -3.21
C PHE A 37 4.63 -2.98 -4.68
N ASN A 38 5.75 -2.82 -5.35
CA ASN A 38 5.80 -2.61 -6.79
C ASN A 38 6.04 -3.94 -7.51
N ALA A 39 5.03 -4.43 -8.22
CA ALA A 39 5.04 -5.71 -8.91
C ALA A 39 6.01 -5.80 -10.09
N GLU A 40 6.36 -4.66 -10.69
CA GLU A 40 7.27 -4.57 -11.85
C GLU A 40 8.74 -4.61 -11.38
N THR A 41 9.07 -3.82 -10.38
CA THR A 41 10.45 -3.70 -9.86
C THR A 41 10.77 -4.66 -8.72
N LYS A 42 9.76 -5.37 -8.20
CA LYS A 42 9.86 -6.28 -7.04
C LYS A 42 10.35 -5.60 -5.76
N ARG A 43 9.99 -4.32 -5.56
CA ARG A 43 10.40 -3.53 -4.39
C ARG A 43 9.23 -3.29 -3.44
N ALA A 44 9.48 -3.42 -2.14
CA ALA A 44 8.55 -2.99 -1.09
C ALA A 44 8.85 -1.55 -0.67
N LEU A 45 7.81 -0.79 -0.33
CA LEU A 45 7.92 0.52 0.30
C LEU A 45 7.59 0.40 1.79
N LEU A 46 8.51 0.87 2.64
CA LEU A 46 8.31 0.96 4.08
C LEU A 46 7.97 2.39 4.47
N ILE A 47 6.77 2.59 5.03
CA ILE A 47 6.35 3.83 5.67
C ILE A 47 6.38 3.56 7.19
N ARG A 48 7.24 4.29 7.92
CA ARG A 48 7.46 4.07 9.37
C ARG A 48 6.45 4.78 10.26
N ASP A 49 5.78 5.80 9.72
CA ASP A 49 4.76 6.54 10.43
C ASP A 49 3.42 5.84 10.19
N ASP A 50 2.89 5.23 11.26
CA ASP A 50 1.68 4.40 11.18
C ASP A 50 0.46 5.21 10.70
N HIS A 51 0.37 6.49 11.09
CA HIS A 51 -0.73 7.35 10.68
C HIS A 51 -0.67 7.62 9.17
N ILE A 52 0.51 7.98 8.66
CA ILE A 52 0.72 8.19 7.22
C ILE A 52 0.51 6.90 6.44
N TYR A 53 0.99 5.77 6.96
CA TYR A 53 0.80 4.47 6.34
C TYR A 53 -0.70 4.15 6.17
N ASP A 54 -1.50 4.38 7.22
CA ASP A 54 -2.94 4.13 7.17
C ASP A 54 -3.66 5.06 6.17
N GLU A 55 -3.29 6.33 6.10
CA GLU A 55 -3.85 7.28 5.12
C GLU A 55 -3.48 6.89 3.67
N VAL A 56 -2.21 6.53 3.43
CA VAL A 56 -1.74 6.06 2.11
C VAL A 56 -2.49 4.80 1.70
N LYS A 57 -2.56 3.80 2.58
CA LYS A 57 -3.30 2.56 2.34
C LYS A 57 -4.76 2.85 1.98
N LYS A 58 -5.43 3.72 2.75
CA LYS A 58 -6.81 4.13 2.48
C LYS A 58 -6.93 4.76 1.10
N LYS A 59 -6.03 5.68 0.72
CA LYS A 59 -6.04 6.32 -0.60
C LYS A 59 -5.80 5.36 -1.75
N MET A 60 -4.90 4.40 -1.58
CA MET A 60 -4.69 3.34 -2.58
C MET A 60 -5.97 2.52 -2.79
N ILE A 61 -6.64 2.10 -1.71
CA ILE A 61 -7.91 1.34 -1.79
C ILE A 61 -9.02 2.19 -2.43
N GLU A 62 -9.20 3.43 -1.97
CA GLU A 62 -10.21 4.37 -2.52
C GLU A 62 -10.01 4.63 -4.02
N SER A 63 -8.76 4.65 -4.47
CA SER A 63 -8.41 4.88 -5.88
C SER A 63 -8.45 3.60 -6.72
N GLY A 64 -8.85 2.46 -6.15
CA GLY A 64 -8.95 1.18 -6.86
C GLY A 64 -7.61 0.53 -7.18
N VAL A 65 -6.55 0.87 -6.44
CA VAL A 65 -5.25 0.22 -6.60
C VAL A 65 -5.38 -1.27 -6.27
N ARG A 66 -4.85 -2.12 -7.15
CA ARG A 66 -4.97 -3.58 -7.04
C ARG A 66 -4.37 -4.13 -5.75
N VAL A 67 -5.04 -5.15 -5.22
CA VAL A 67 -4.44 -6.08 -4.25
C VAL A 67 -3.71 -7.17 -5.05
N ILE A 68 -2.45 -7.42 -4.71
CA ILE A 68 -1.57 -8.40 -5.35
C ILE A 68 -1.60 -9.67 -4.49
N GLU A 69 -1.99 -10.77 -5.10
CA GLU A 69 -1.90 -12.12 -4.53
C GLU A 69 -0.65 -12.82 -5.10
N PHE A 70 0.00 -13.65 -4.29
CA PHE A 70 1.14 -14.48 -4.68
C PHE A 70 0.81 -15.96 -4.54
#